data_AF-A0A9W6UER4-F1
#
_entry.id   AF-A0A9W6UER4-F1
#
_cell.length_a   1.000
_cell.length_b   1.000
_cell.length_c   1.000
_cell.angle_alpha   90.00
_cell.angle_beta   90.00
_cell.angle_gamma   90.00
#
_symmetry.space_group_name_H-M   'P 1'
#
loop_
_entity.id
_entity.type
_entity.pdbx_description
1 polymer ?
#
loop_
_entity_poly.entity_id
_entity_poly.type
_entity_poly.pdbx_seq_one_letter_code
_entity_poly.pdbx_strand_id
1 'polypeptide(L)'
;MIDPSGPGSAFLLAQLGAHAAGRFAERIAELDLTPPQTGLLRAIAAEPGQSQQALARLLGTPPSRLVALVDGLDERGLVERRRNPDDRRLHALHLTEAGEALLRRIAEVGRAHDDAICGPLDEADRTRLRDLLARLADAHGLTPGVHPGYRRL
;
A
#
# COMPACT_ATOMS: atom_id res chain seq x y z
N MET A 1 -24.96 7.84 26.12
CA MET A 1 -26.11 6.94 25.85
C MET A 1 -25.66 6.04 24.72
N ILE A 2 -25.46 4.74 24.97
CA ILE A 2 -25.02 3.78 23.95
C ILE A 2 -26.22 3.47 23.06
N ASP A 3 -26.07 3.62 21.74
CA ASP A 3 -27.10 3.27 20.75
C ASP A 3 -27.42 1.76 20.84
N PRO A 4 -28.69 1.36 21.07
CA PRO A 4 -29.08 -0.04 21.21
C PRO A 4 -28.88 -0.87 19.93
N SER A 5 -28.62 -0.23 18.78
CA SER A 5 -28.32 -0.90 17.50
C SER A 5 -26.85 -1.30 17.33
N GLY A 6 -25.99 -1.01 18.32
CA GLY A 6 -24.56 -1.28 18.25
C GLY A 6 -23.78 -0.18 17.53
N PRO A 7 -22.46 -0.33 17.35
CA PRO A 7 -21.66 0.67 16.66
C PRO A 7 -22.07 0.78 15.18
N GLY A 8 -22.29 2.02 14.71
CA GLY A 8 -22.57 2.28 13.30
C GLY A 8 -21.40 1.91 12.37
N SER A 9 -21.70 1.68 11.09
CA SER A 9 -20.72 1.19 10.10
C SER A 9 -19.45 2.03 10.02
N ALA A 10 -19.55 3.37 10.13
CA ALA A 10 -18.39 4.26 10.11
C ALA A 10 -17.42 3.99 11.27
N PHE A 11 -17.94 3.68 12.46
CA PHE A 11 -17.10 3.32 13.61
C PHE A 11 -16.43 1.96 13.41
N LEU A 12 -17.18 0.95 12.94
CA LEU A 12 -16.64 -0.37 12.64
C LEU A 12 -15.55 -0.33 11.56
N LEU A 13 -15.74 0.48 10.52
CA LEU A 13 -14.73 0.72 9.49
C LEU A 13 -13.44 1.31 10.07
N ALA A 14 -13.55 2.31 10.95
CA ALA A 14 -12.39 2.89 11.59
C ALA A 14 -11.69 1.89 12.54
N GLN A 15 -12.45 1.15 13.33
CA GLN A 15 -11.93 0.17 14.28
C GLN A 15 -11.22 -0.99 13.57
N LEU A 16 -11.88 -1.64 12.61
CA LEU A 16 -11.30 -2.73 11.83
C LEU A 16 -10.16 -2.23 10.94
N GLY A 17 -10.27 -1.03 10.37
CA GLY A 17 -9.19 -0.42 9.58
C GLY A 17 -7.93 -0.20 10.39
N ALA A 18 -8.05 0.32 11.62
CA ALA A 18 -6.90 0.49 12.52
C ALA A 18 -6.29 -0.86 12.93
N HIS A 19 -7.12 -1.85 13.28
CA HIS A 19 -6.68 -3.20 13.62
C HIS A 19 -5.94 -3.86 12.45
N ALA A 20 -6.54 -3.84 11.25
CA ALA A 20 -5.95 -4.41 10.04
C ALA A 20 -4.61 -3.74 9.70
N ALA A 21 -4.55 -2.40 9.73
CA ALA A 21 -3.33 -1.67 9.44
C ALA A 21 -2.17 -2.02 10.40
N GLY A 22 -2.45 -2.12 11.71
CA GLY A 22 -1.43 -2.52 12.70
C GLY A 22 -0.94 -3.95 12.47
N ARG A 23 -1.86 -4.89 12.27
CA ARG A 23 -1.55 -6.30 12.02
C ARG A 23 -0.82 -6.53 10.69
N PHE A 24 -1.06 -5.69 9.69
CA PHE A 24 -0.30 -5.71 8.43
C PHE A 24 1.13 -5.17 8.64
N ALA A 25 1.28 -4.07 9.38
CA ALA A 25 2.59 -3.48 9.67
C ALA A 25 3.52 -4.47 10.40
N GLU A 26 2.99 -5.21 11.39
CA GLU A 26 3.74 -6.26 12.09
C GLU A 26 4.24 -7.35 11.13
N ARG A 27 3.39 -7.85 10.23
CA ARG A 27 3.78 -8.89 9.25
C ARG A 27 4.80 -8.41 8.23
N ILE A 28 4.68 -7.15 7.79
CA ILE A 28 5.61 -6.56 6.83
C ILE A 28 6.96 -6.27 7.47
N ALA A 29 7.01 -6.01 8.77
CA ALA A 29 8.27 -5.85 9.50
C ALA A 29 9.12 -7.13 9.47
N GLU A 30 8.51 -8.32 9.36
CA GLU A 30 9.22 -9.60 9.18
C GLU A 30 9.95 -9.70 7.82
N LEU A 31 9.63 -8.81 6.87
CA LEU A 31 10.33 -8.66 5.59
C LEU A 31 11.36 -7.52 5.62
N ASP A 32 11.70 -7.01 6.80
CA ASP A 32 12.53 -5.81 7.00
C ASP A 32 11.99 -4.61 6.23
N LEU A 33 10.67 -4.50 6.11
CA LEU A 33 9.99 -3.43 5.40
C LEU A 33 9.11 -2.62 6.34
N THR A 34 8.86 -1.39 5.93
CA THR A 34 7.81 -0.55 6.49
C THR A 34 6.60 -0.53 5.55
N PRO A 35 5.40 -0.19 6.05
CA PRO A 35 4.23 -0.04 5.19
C PRO A 35 4.42 0.98 4.05
N PRO A 36 5.04 2.17 4.26
CA PRO A 36 5.33 3.10 3.17
C PRO A 36 6.28 2.55 2.09
N GLN A 37 7.34 1.81 2.48
CA GLN A 37 8.23 1.14 1.52
C GLN A 37 7.48 0.09 0.71
N THR A 38 6.59 -0.66 1.34
CA THR A 38 5.71 -1.63 0.67
C THR A 38 4.79 -0.96 -0.35
N GLY A 39 4.18 0.18 0.03
CA GLY A 39 3.36 0.98 -0.87
C GLY A 39 4.15 1.50 -2.08
N LEU A 40 5.38 1.97 -1.86
CA LEU A 40 6.27 2.43 -2.92
C LEU A 40 6.65 1.31 -3.89
N LEU A 41 7.05 0.14 -3.40
CA LEU A 41 7.36 -1.03 -4.24
C LEU A 41 6.16 -1.42 -5.11
N ARG A 42 4.95 -1.45 -4.53
CA ARG A 42 3.71 -1.74 -5.26
C ARG A 42 3.40 -0.69 -6.32
N ALA A 43 3.65 0.60 -6.02
CA ALA A 43 3.43 1.68 -6.97
C ALA A 43 4.41 1.61 -8.17
N ILE A 44 5.70 1.37 -7.90
CA ILE A 44 6.71 1.18 -8.96
C ILE A 44 6.37 -0.04 -9.82
N ALA A 45 5.90 -1.13 -9.21
CA ALA A 45 5.50 -2.34 -9.95
C ALA A 45 4.27 -2.14 -10.85
N ALA A 46 3.32 -1.31 -10.40
CA ALA A 46 2.09 -1.04 -11.15
C ALA A 46 2.36 -0.22 -12.43
N GLU A 47 3.33 0.70 -12.37
CA GLU A 47 3.74 1.50 -13.53
C GLU A 47 5.27 1.71 -13.49
N PRO A 48 6.06 0.75 -14.01
CA PRO A 48 7.51 0.86 -14.03
C PRO A 48 7.98 2.05 -14.88
N GLY A 49 9.03 2.73 -14.42
CA GLY A 49 9.62 3.86 -15.12
C GLY A 49 9.07 5.23 -14.71
N GLN A 50 8.17 5.28 -13.72
CA GLN A 50 7.70 6.54 -13.15
C GLN A 50 8.83 7.35 -12.51
N SER A 51 8.72 8.68 -12.59
CA SER A 51 9.61 9.58 -11.87
C SER A 51 9.26 9.64 -10.38
N GLN A 52 10.24 9.97 -9.54
CA GLN A 52 10.01 10.24 -8.12
C GLN A 52 8.92 11.31 -7.93
N GLN A 53 8.88 12.35 -8.76
CA GLN A 53 7.85 13.39 -8.63
C GLN A 53 6.43 12.84 -8.89
N ALA A 54 6.26 11.93 -9.86
CA ALA A 54 4.99 11.28 -10.14
C ALA A 54 4.56 10.37 -8.98
N LEU A 55 5.47 9.55 -8.47
CA LEU A 55 5.23 8.68 -7.33
C LEU A 55 4.89 9.46 -6.04
N ALA A 56 5.52 10.62 -5.82
CA ALA A 56 5.22 11.48 -4.68
C ALA A 56 3.77 11.97 -4.71
N ARG A 57 3.30 12.41 -5.90
CA ARG A 57 1.91 12.83 -6.11
C ARG A 57 0.94 11.66 -5.93
N LEU A 58 1.22 10.52 -6.54
CA LEU A 58 0.38 9.32 -6.46
C LEU A 58 0.20 8.85 -5.02
N LEU A 59 1.30 8.76 -4.26
CA LEU A 59 1.29 8.30 -2.87
C LEU A 59 0.81 9.39 -1.90
N GLY A 60 0.70 10.64 -2.36
CA GLY A 60 0.37 11.79 -1.51
C GLY A 60 1.41 12.04 -0.42
N THR A 61 2.70 11.83 -0.74
CA THR A 61 3.82 11.97 0.18
C THR A 61 4.72 13.15 -0.23
N PRO A 62 5.32 13.90 0.71
CA PRO A 62 6.25 14.97 0.37
C PRO A 62 7.44 14.46 -0.45
N PRO A 63 7.94 15.21 -1.45
CA PRO A 63 9.07 14.78 -2.28
C PRO A 63 10.32 14.38 -1.50
N SER A 64 10.67 15.12 -0.43
CA SER A 64 11.82 14.81 0.43
C SER A 64 11.67 13.46 1.13
N ARG A 65 10.46 13.13 1.58
CA ARG A 65 10.15 11.84 2.20
C ARG A 65 10.24 10.71 1.19
N LEU A 66 9.75 10.92 -0.04
CA LEU A 66 9.88 9.92 -1.09
C LEU A 66 11.35 9.64 -1.41
N VAL A 67 12.19 10.67 -1.50
CA VAL A 67 13.63 10.50 -1.75
C VAL A 67 14.24 9.56 -0.72
N ALA A 68 14.00 9.80 0.58
CA ALA A 68 14.50 8.93 1.65
C ALA A 68 13.98 7.49 1.55
N LEU A 69 12.71 7.29 1.16
CA LEU A 69 12.16 5.95 0.94
C LEU A 69 12.83 5.24 -0.23
N VAL A 70 13.08 5.95 -1.33
CA VAL A 70 13.75 5.39 -2.51
C VAL A 70 15.21 5.07 -2.18
N ASP A 71 15.93 5.97 -1.51
CA ASP A 71 17.32 5.76 -1.11
C ASP A 71 17.47 4.49 -0.26
N GLY A 72 16.63 4.32 0.76
CA GLY A 72 16.67 3.12 1.59
C GLY A 72 16.29 1.83 0.85
N LEU A 73 15.53 1.89 -0.24
CA LEU A 73 15.24 0.74 -1.10
C LEU A 73 16.36 0.46 -2.12
N ASP A 74 17.00 1.52 -2.62
CA ASP A 74 18.14 1.46 -3.55
C ASP A 74 19.40 0.91 -2.85
N GLU A 75 19.69 1.37 -1.63
CA GLU A 75 20.76 0.83 -0.77
C GLU A 75 20.61 -0.67 -0.49
N ARG A 76 19.37 -1.16 -0.47
CA ARG A 76 19.03 -2.58 -0.31
C ARG A 76 19.01 -3.35 -1.63
N GLY A 77 19.26 -2.68 -2.76
CA GLY A 77 19.23 -3.27 -4.09
C GLY A 77 17.83 -3.72 -4.54
N LEU A 78 16.76 -3.13 -3.99
CA LEU A 78 15.36 -3.49 -4.31
C LEU A 78 14.77 -2.62 -5.42
N VAL A 79 15.28 -1.41 -5.57
CA VAL A 79 14.88 -0.44 -6.58
C VAL A 79 16.15 0.06 -7.26
N GLU A 80 16.03 0.47 -8.51
CA GLU A 80 17.11 1.15 -9.22
C GLU A 80 16.60 2.39 -9.97
N ARG A 81 17.52 3.34 -10.17
CA ARG A 81 17.29 4.58 -10.92
C ARG A 81 17.89 4.48 -12.30
N ARG A 82 17.03 4.40 -13.32
CA ARG A 82 17.45 4.40 -14.73
C ARG A 82 17.30 5.82 -15.30
N ARG A 83 18.15 6.20 -16.25
CA ARG A 83 17.93 7.46 -17.01
C ARG A 83 16.64 7.32 -17.80
N ASN A 84 15.74 8.29 -17.68
CA ASN A 84 14.54 8.31 -18.50
C ASN A 84 14.93 8.61 -19.97
N PRO A 85 14.47 7.79 -20.94
CA PRO A 85 14.78 7.98 -22.35
C PRO A 85 14.12 9.24 -22.95
N ASP A 86 12.96 9.65 -22.42
CA ASP A 86 12.14 10.77 -22.94
C ASP A 86 12.51 12.12 -22.29
N ASP A 87 12.99 12.11 -21.05
CA ASP A 87 13.61 13.28 -20.42
C ASP A 87 14.82 12.87 -19.58
N ARG A 88 16.02 13.02 -20.14
CA ARG A 88 17.29 12.66 -19.49
C ARG A 88 17.58 13.40 -18.18
N ARG A 89 16.80 14.44 -17.86
CA ARG A 89 16.89 15.18 -16.58
C ARG A 89 16.11 14.48 -15.46
N LEU A 90 15.28 13.49 -15.79
CA LEU A 90 14.50 12.71 -14.84
C LEU A 90 15.09 11.30 -14.70
N HIS A 91 15.08 10.80 -13.47
CA HIS A 91 15.32 9.38 -13.19
C HIS A 91 13.98 8.64 -13.15
N ALA A 92 13.95 7.50 -13.82
CA ALA A 92 12.85 6.55 -13.88
C ALA A 92 13.12 5.42 -12.87
N LEU A 93 12.14 5.12 -12.01
CA LEU A 93 12.27 4.07 -11.00
C LEU A 93 11.79 2.73 -11.51
N HIS A 94 12.59 1.70 -11.28
CA HIS A 94 12.28 0.32 -11.60
C HIS A 94 12.57 -0.56 -10.39
N LEU A 95 11.82 -1.66 -10.26
CA LEU A 95 12.22 -2.74 -9.37
C LEU A 95 13.43 -3.47 -9.98
N THR A 96 14.33 -3.91 -9.12
CA THR A 96 15.32 -4.92 -9.49
C THR A 96 14.70 -6.32 -9.44
N GLU A 97 15.42 -7.35 -9.89
CA GLU A 97 14.99 -8.75 -9.70
C GLU A 97 14.74 -9.09 -8.22
N ALA A 98 15.57 -8.56 -7.31
CA ALA A 98 15.38 -8.71 -5.87
C ALA A 98 14.13 -7.98 -5.37
N GLY A 99 13.85 -6.79 -5.89
CA GLY A 99 12.62 -6.04 -5.64
C GLY A 99 11.37 -6.79 -6.07
N GLU A 100 11.38 -7.37 -7.26
CA GLU A 100 10.28 -8.19 -7.76
C GLU A 100 10.06 -9.47 -6.93
N ALA A 101 11.15 -10.13 -6.51
CA ALA A 101 11.07 -11.27 -5.61
C ALA A 101 10.47 -10.90 -4.26
N LEU A 102 10.87 -9.76 -3.68
CA LEU A 102 10.29 -9.26 -2.45
C LEU A 102 8.81 -8.89 -2.60
N LEU A 103 8.42 -8.34 -3.75
CA LEU A 103 7.03 -8.02 -4.05
C LEU A 103 6.13 -9.27 -4.07
N ARG A 104 6.63 -10.41 -4.55
CA ARG A 104 5.90 -11.69 -4.47
C ARG A 104 5.66 -12.11 -3.01
N ARG A 105 6.66 -11.96 -2.14
CA ARG A 105 6.53 -12.22 -0.70
C ARG A 105 5.55 -11.25 -0.03
N ILE A 106 5.57 -9.97 -0.41
CA ILE A 106 4.57 -8.98 0.05
C ILE A 106 3.15 -9.43 -0.34
N ALA A 107 2.96 -9.94 -1.56
CA ALA A 107 1.65 -10.40 -2.01
C ALA A 107 1.16 -11.63 -1.22
N GLU A 108 2.06 -12.54 -0.84
CA GLU A 108 1.74 -13.67 0.06
C GLU A 108 1.33 -13.18 1.45
N VAL A 109 2.07 -12.23 2.03
CA VAL A 109 1.72 -11.59 3.31
C VAL A 109 0.35 -10.90 3.21
N GLY A 110 0.08 -10.21 2.09
CA GLY A 110 -1.20 -9.56 1.84
C GLY A 110 -2.37 -10.55 1.81
N ARG A 111 -2.23 -11.69 1.12
CA ARG A 111 -3.24 -12.76 1.10
C ARG A 111 -3.47 -13.35 2.48
N ALA A 112 -2.39 -13.71 3.19
CA ALA A 112 -2.50 -14.25 4.54
C ALA A 112 -3.11 -13.23 5.54
N HIS A 113 -2.88 -11.93 5.32
CA HIS A 113 -3.49 -10.88 6.11
C HIS A 113 -5.00 -10.76 5.82
N ASP A 114 -5.39 -10.77 4.55
CA ASP A 114 -6.80 -10.76 4.14
C ASP A 114 -7.56 -11.96 4.72
N ASP A 115 -6.99 -13.16 4.61
CA ASP A 115 -7.59 -14.38 5.19
C ASP A 115 -7.70 -14.33 6.71
N ALA A 116 -6.73 -13.72 7.40
CA ALA A 116 -6.79 -13.59 8.85
C ALA A 116 -7.88 -12.61 9.32
N ILE A 117 -8.16 -11.56 8.55
CA ILE A 117 -9.19 -10.56 8.87
C ILE A 117 -10.58 -11.05 8.44
N CYS A 118 -10.69 -11.60 7.24
CA CYS A 118 -11.93 -12.02 6.61
C CYS A 118 -12.28 -13.50 6.85
N GLY A 119 -11.44 -14.23 7.61
CA GLY A 119 -11.61 -15.64 8.00
C GLY A 119 -13.02 -16.03 8.47
N PRO A 120 -13.70 -15.21 9.29
CA PRO A 120 -15.06 -15.49 9.73
C PRO A 120 -16.16 -15.38 8.66
N LEU A 121 -15.87 -14.86 7.47
CA LEU A 121 -16.83 -14.65 6.38
C LEU A 121 -16.68 -15.74 5.31
N ASP A 122 -17.82 -16.17 4.76
CA ASP A 122 -17.85 -17.01 3.56
C ASP A 122 -17.52 -16.20 2.28
N GLU A 123 -17.37 -16.87 1.15
CA GLU A 123 -16.94 -16.21 -0.10
C GLU A 123 -17.97 -15.20 -0.63
N ALA A 124 -19.26 -15.45 -0.40
CA ALA A 124 -20.32 -14.54 -0.85
C ALA A 124 -20.28 -13.24 -0.03
N ASP A 125 -20.13 -13.35 1.29
CA ASP A 125 -20.00 -12.22 2.19
C ASP A 125 -18.69 -11.46 1.97
N ARG A 126 -17.57 -12.16 1.72
CA ARG A 126 -16.29 -11.53 1.33
C ARG A 126 -16.42 -10.70 0.06
N THR A 127 -17.08 -11.25 -0.96
CA THR A 127 -17.32 -10.54 -2.22
C THR A 127 -18.18 -9.30 -1.97
N ARG A 128 -19.29 -9.46 -1.25
CA ARG A 128 -20.19 -8.35 -0.92
C ARG A 128 -19.50 -7.25 -0.11
N LEU A 129 -18.70 -7.63 0.89
CA LEU A 129 -17.92 -6.68 1.69
C LEU A 129 -16.97 -5.88 0.80
N ARG A 130 -16.23 -6.55 -0.09
CA ARG A 130 -15.27 -5.92 -1.00
C ARG A 130 -15.95 -4.91 -1.92
N ASP A 131 -17.11 -5.25 -2.47
CA ASP A 131 -17.90 -4.37 -3.34
C ASP A 131 -18.40 -3.12 -2.58
N LEU A 132 -18.91 -3.31 -1.36
CA LEU A 132 -19.37 -2.20 -0.52
C LEU A 132 -18.22 -1.27 -0.16
N LEU A 133 -17.07 -1.83 0.24
CA LEU A 133 -15.87 -1.04 0.56
C LEU A 133 -15.33 -0.31 -0.67
N ALA A 134 -15.30 -0.95 -1.84
CA ALA A 134 -14.86 -0.32 -3.08
C ALA A 134 -15.75 0.86 -3.48
N ARG A 135 -17.08 0.71 -3.38
CA ARG A 135 -18.04 1.79 -3.64
C ARG A 135 -17.86 2.97 -2.68
N LEU A 136 -17.62 2.69 -1.40
CA LEU A 136 -17.35 3.75 -0.42
C LEU A 136 -16.01 4.44 -0.70
N ALA A 137 -14.96 3.69 -1.05
CA ALA A 137 -13.66 4.24 -1.39
C ALA A 137 -13.73 5.17 -2.61
N ASP A 138 -14.44 4.75 -3.66
CA ASP A 138 -14.67 5.54 -4.88
C ASP A 138 -15.45 6.82 -4.58
N ALA A 139 -16.56 6.73 -3.84
CA ALA A 139 -17.37 7.87 -3.45
C ALA A 139 -16.61 8.93 -2.62
N HIS A 140 -15.52 8.54 -1.96
CA HIS A 140 -14.64 9.42 -1.19
C HIS A 140 -13.33 9.78 -1.90
N GLY A 141 -13.16 9.40 -3.18
CA GLY A 141 -11.97 9.73 -3.98
C GLY A 141 -10.68 9.10 -3.45
N LEU A 142 -10.77 7.95 -2.78
CA LEU A 142 -9.59 7.21 -2.33
C LEU A 142 -8.91 6.57 -3.53
N THR A 143 -7.59 6.75 -3.64
CA THR A 143 -6.80 6.20 -4.74
C THR A 143 -6.77 4.66 -4.66
N PRO A 144 -7.26 3.94 -5.70
CA PRO A 144 -7.23 2.49 -5.72
C PRO A 144 -5.82 1.95 -5.50
N GLY A 145 -5.70 0.92 -4.66
CA GLY A 145 -4.42 0.27 -4.39
C GLY A 145 -3.43 1.08 -3.54
N VAL A 146 -3.73 2.33 -3.16
CA VAL A 146 -2.89 3.17 -2.29
C VAL A 146 -3.54 3.32 -0.93
N HIS A 147 -2.92 2.75 0.12
CA HIS A 147 -3.43 2.88 1.48
C HIS A 147 -3.12 4.28 2.04
N PRO A 148 -4.10 5.06 2.53
CA PRO A 148 -3.88 6.43 3.00
C PRO A 148 -2.92 6.54 4.20
N GLY A 149 -2.80 5.47 4.99
CA GLY A 149 -1.83 5.39 6.09
C GLY A 149 -0.37 5.62 5.65
N TYR A 150 -0.05 5.39 4.37
CA TYR A 150 1.27 5.70 3.81
C TYR A 150 1.60 7.19 3.75
N ARG A 151 0.60 8.08 3.92
CA ARG A 151 0.80 9.54 3.96
C ARG A 151 1.25 10.05 5.32
N ARG A 152 1.01 9.30 6.41
CA ARG A 152 1.17 9.78 7.80
C ARG A 152 2.07 8.94 8.69
N LEU A 153 2.33 7.68 8.35
CA LEU A 153 3.36 6.84 8.96
C LEU A 153 4.68 7.13 8.25
#